data_AF-W0QDQ3-F1
#
_entry.id   AF-W0QDQ3-F1
#
_cell.length_a   1.000
_cell.length_b   1.000
_cell.length_c   1.000
_cell.angle_alpha   90.00
_cell.angle_beta   90.00
_cell.angle_gamma   90.00
#
_symmetry.space_group_name_H-M   'P 1'
#
loop_
_entity.id
_entity.type
_entity.pdbx_description
1 polymer ?
#
loop_
_entity_poly.entity_id
_entity_poly.type
_entity_poly.pdbx_seq_one_letter_code
_entity_poly.pdbx_strand_id
1 'polypeptide(L)'
;MTVTEVKGFGRQYGHSEEELSQIKTIDFRPKIKVEVLVSNYQTDAVIDAILNASYSGQVGDGKIYVANIEQVIRTRTGETDDEAL
;
A
#
# COMPACT_ATOMS: atom_id res chain seq x y z
N MET A 1 -11.67 -3.41 -5.41
CA MET A 1 -10.84 -2.61 -4.48
C MET A 1 -11.29 -2.86 -3.06
N THR A 2 -10.33 -3.01 -2.15
CA THR A 2 -10.53 -3.20 -0.71
C THR A 2 -9.69 -2.19 0.05
N VAL A 3 -10.23 -1.65 1.14
CA VAL A 3 -9.56 -0.64 1.96
C VAL A 3 -9.49 -1.15 3.40
N THR A 4 -8.34 -1.00 4.05
CA THR A 4 -8.12 -1.45 5.43
C THR A 4 -7.32 -0.42 6.22
N GLU A 5 -7.75 -0.12 7.43
CA GLU A 5 -6.97 0.68 8.38
C GLU A 5 -5.81 -0.15 8.93
N VAL A 6 -4.59 0.38 8.82
CA VAL A 6 -3.38 -0.29 9.29
C VAL A 6 -2.51 0.66 10.11
N LYS A 7 -1.53 0.08 10.79
CA LYS A 7 -0.52 0.80 11.55
C LYS A 7 0.83 0.65 10.85
N GLY A 8 1.41 1.75 10.42
CA GLY A 8 2.69 1.79 9.72
C GLY A 8 3.84 2.15 10.66
N PHE A 9 5.01 1.58 10.39
CA PHE A 9 6.28 1.94 11.04
C PHE A 9 7.35 2.15 9.96
N GLY A 10 8.23 3.14 10.14
CA GLY A 10 9.27 3.47 9.16
C GLY A 10 10.17 4.61 9.64
N ARG A 11 11.10 5.04 8.78
CA ARG A 11 12.03 6.17 9.04
C ARG A 11 11.34 7.54 8.98
N GLN A 12 10.14 7.65 9.52
CA GLN A 12 9.34 8.88 9.45
C GLN A 12 9.68 9.90 10.56
N TYR A 13 10.80 9.72 11.27
CA TYR A 13 11.38 10.68 12.22
C TYR A 13 12.92 10.65 12.22
N GLY A 14 13.52 11.84 12.26
CA GLY A 14 14.95 12.09 12.50
C GLY A 14 15.23 12.35 13.98
N HIS A 15 15.64 11.31 14.71
CA HIS A 15 16.20 11.43 16.06
C HIS A 15 17.67 10.99 16.03
N SER A 16 18.53 11.72 16.75
CA SER A 16 19.97 11.45 16.90
C SER A 16 20.23 10.13 17.63
N GLU A 17 21.39 9.52 17.37
CA GLU A 17 21.78 8.19 17.85
C GLU A 17 21.83 8.02 19.38
N GLU A 18 21.69 9.10 20.16
CA GLU A 18 21.86 9.12 21.62
C GLU A 18 20.67 8.56 22.43
N GLU A 19 19.45 8.49 21.87
CA GLU A 19 18.25 7.99 22.56
C GLU A 19 18.04 6.46 22.43
N LEU A 20 19.05 5.70 21.99
CA LEU A 20 18.97 4.24 21.84
C LEU A 20 19.00 3.47 23.18
N SER A 21 19.28 4.13 24.31
CA SER A 21 19.49 3.50 25.62
C SER A 21 18.23 3.40 26.50
N GLN A 22 17.10 4.03 26.15
CA GLN A 22 15.88 3.98 26.96
C GLN A 22 14.72 3.46 26.10
N ILE A 23 14.16 2.32 26.52
CA ILE A 23 13.02 1.57 25.97
C ILE A 23 12.24 2.35 24.88
N LYS A 24 12.50 2.01 23.61
CA LYS A 24 11.80 2.58 22.46
C LYS A 24 10.33 2.16 22.50
N THR A 25 9.46 3.07 22.93
CA THR A 25 8.04 3.02 22.57
C THR A 25 7.97 3.02 21.05
N ILE A 26 7.66 1.87 20.43
CA ILE A 26 7.48 1.77 18.99
C ILE A 26 6.22 2.56 18.63
N ASP A 27 6.40 3.74 18.06
CA ASP A 27 5.29 4.60 17.66
C ASP A 27 4.79 4.21 16.26
N PHE A 28 3.66 3.53 16.24
CA PHE A 28 2.96 3.19 15.02
C PHE A 28 2.00 4.31 14.62
N ARG A 29 2.11 4.76 13.36
CA ARG A 29 1.21 5.79 12.83
C ARG A 29 0.05 5.16 12.04
N PRO A 30 -1.19 5.66 12.21
CA PRO A 30 -2.32 5.23 11.37
C PRO A 30 -2.02 5.45 9.89
N LYS A 31 -2.37 4.46 9.06
CA LYS A 31 -2.26 4.48 7.60
C LYS A 31 -3.46 3.76 7.00
N ILE A 32 -3.72 4.00 5.72
CA ILE A 32 -4.71 3.25 4.94
C ILE A 32 -3.97 2.33 3.97
N LYS A 33 -4.31 1.04 3.98
CA LYS A 33 -3.90 0.08 2.96
C LYS A 33 -5.03 -0.02 1.93
N VAL A 34 -4.70 0.28 0.67
CA VAL A 34 -5.60 0.09 -0.47
C VAL A 34 -5.09 -1.08 -1.30
N GLU A 35 -5.94 -2.07 -1.51
CA GLU A 35 -5.67 -3.23 -2.34
C GLU A 35 -6.61 -3.21 -3.55
N VAL A 36 -6.05 -3.17 -4.74
CA VAL A 36 -6.80 -3.15 -6.00
C VAL A 36 -6.21 -4.20 -6.95
N LEU A 37 -7.09 -5.02 -7.51
CA LEU A 37 -6.75 -5.95 -8.59
C LEU A 37 -7.04 -5.24 -9.91
N VAL A 38 -6.09 -5.31 -10.83
CA VAL A 38 -6.18 -4.67 -12.15
C VAL A 38 -5.60 -5.60 -13.19
N SER A 39 -6.05 -5.48 -14.44
CA SER A 39 -5.45 -6.23 -15.55
C SER A 39 -4.01 -5.78 -15.76
N ASN A 40 -3.16 -6.69 -16.24
CA ASN A 40 -1.72 -6.43 -16.43
C ASN A 40 -1.43 -5.19 -17.30
N TYR A 41 -2.26 -4.92 -18.31
CA TYR A 41 -2.10 -3.77 -19.20
C TYR A 41 -2.45 -2.43 -18.54
N GLN A 42 -3.11 -2.43 -17.37
CA GLN A 42 -3.47 -1.23 -16.62
C GLN A 42 -2.49 -0.93 -15.47
N THR A 43 -1.58 -1.85 -15.14
CA THR A 43 -0.70 -1.76 -13.97
C THR A 43 0.03 -0.42 -13.88
N ASP A 44 0.72 0.00 -14.95
CA ASP A 44 1.51 1.23 -14.94
C ASP A 44 0.62 2.48 -14.78
N ALA A 45 -0.51 2.53 -15.51
CA ALA A 45 -1.46 3.63 -15.41
C ALA A 45 -2.05 3.78 -14.01
N VAL A 46 -2.28 2.67 -13.31
CA VAL A 46 -2.81 2.64 -11.94
C VAL A 46 -1.74 3.08 -10.94
N ILE A 47 -0.49 2.63 -11.11
CA ILE A 47 0.65 3.08 -10.28
C ILE A 47 0.80 4.59 -10.41
N ASP A 48 0.81 5.13 -11.63
CA ASP A 48 0.93 6.56 -11.89
C ASP A 48 -0.24 7.35 -11.28
N ALA A 49 -1.47 6.85 -11.40
CA ALA A 49 -2.64 7.47 -10.80
C ALA A 49 -2.54 7.54 -9.27
N ILE A 50 -2.13 6.44 -8.61
CA ILE A 50 -1.96 6.40 -7.15
C ILE A 50 -0.83 7.34 -6.73
N LEU A 51 0.30 7.29 -7.41
CA LEU A 51 1.47 8.11 -7.09
C LEU A 51 1.15 9.60 -7.18
N ASN A 52 0.48 10.04 -8.26
CA ASN A 52 0.05 11.43 -8.42
C ASN A 52 -1.00 11.85 -7.37
N ALA A 53 -1.89 10.95 -6.96
CA ALA A 53 -2.93 11.26 -5.98
C ALA A 53 -2.43 11.27 -4.53
N SER A 54 -1.42 10.44 -4.19
CA SER A 54 -0.94 10.28 -2.82
C SER A 54 0.34 11.06 -2.49
N TYR A 55 1.04 11.59 -3.49
CA TYR A 55 2.30 12.30 -3.30
C TYR A 55 2.09 13.68 -2.65
N SER A 56 2.66 13.87 -1.47
CA SER A 56 2.73 15.17 -0.78
C SER A 56 4.15 15.75 -0.76
N GLY A 57 5.16 14.92 -1.10
CA GLY A 57 6.57 15.29 -1.00
C GLY A 57 7.13 15.20 0.42
N GLN A 58 6.32 14.78 1.40
CA GLN A 58 6.75 14.65 2.79
C GLN A 58 7.10 13.21 3.15
N VAL A 59 7.96 13.07 4.16
CA VAL A 59 8.29 11.77 4.73
C VAL A 59 7.04 11.20 5.39
N GLY A 60 6.37 10.27 4.72
CA GLY A 60 4.98 10.00 5.11
C GLY A 60 4.20 9.19 4.10
N ASP A 61 4.41 9.51 2.82
CA ASP A 61 3.54 9.18 1.68
C ASP A 61 3.29 7.69 1.47
N GLY A 62 4.16 6.83 2.02
CA GLY A 62 3.94 5.39 2.05
C GLY A 62 4.73 4.66 0.97
N LYS A 63 4.19 3.53 0.51
CA LYS A 63 4.81 2.67 -0.51
C LYS A 63 3.72 2.05 -1.36
N ILE A 64 4.01 1.87 -2.64
CA ILE A 64 3.24 1.02 -3.55
C ILE A 64 4.06 -0.25 -3.75
N TYR A 65 3.42 -1.41 -3.65
CA TYR A 65 4.01 -2.68 -4.02
C TYR A 65 3.06 -3.40 -4.97
N VAL A 66 3.63 -4.09 -5.95
CA VAL A 66 2.89 -4.86 -6.95
C VAL A 66 3.16 -6.33 -6.69
N ALA A 67 2.10 -7.12 -6.63
CA ALA A 67 2.17 -8.55 -6.48
C ALA A 67 1.39 -9.21 -7.63
N ASN A 68 1.97 -10.24 -8.23
CA ASN A 68 1.29 -11.02 -9.25
C ASN A 68 0.22 -11.89 -8.58
N ILE A 69 -0.96 -11.95 -9.20
CA ILE A 69 -2.05 -12.84 -8.80
C ILE A 69 -2.15 -13.93 -9.84
N GLU A 70 -2.03 -15.18 -9.39
CA GLU A 70 -2.05 -16.34 -10.30
C GLU A 70 -3.44 -16.62 -10.88
N GLN A 71 -4.50 -16.30 -10.13
CA GLN A 71 -5.88 -16.51 -10.56
C GLN A 71 -6.83 -15.57 -9.83
N VAL A 72 -7.80 -15.02 -10.57
CA VAL A 72 -8.93 -14.28 -9.99
C VAL A 72 -10.23 -15.02 -10.33
N ILE A 73 -11.15 -15.13 -9.37
CA ILE A 73 -12.45 -15.78 -9.58
C ILE A 73 -13.56 -14.89 -8.99
N ARG A 74 -14.54 -14.52 -9.81
CA ARG A 74 -15.73 -13.80 -9.33
C ARG A 74 -16.72 -14.81 -8.75
N THR A 75 -16.86 -14.82 -7.43
CA THR A 75 -17.68 -15.81 -6.70
C THR A 75 -19.15 -15.89 -7.15
N ARG A 76 -19.72 -14.79 -7.66
CA ARG A 76 -21.12 -14.73 -8.11
C ARG A 76 -21.36 -15.41 -9.46
N THR A 77 -20.39 -15.36 -10.37
CA THR A 77 -20.57 -15.77 -11.78
C THR A 77 -19.67 -16.94 -12.16
N GLY A 78 -18.57 -17.16 -11.45
CA GLY A 78 -17.53 -18.12 -11.84
C GLY A 78 -16.60 -17.61 -12.94
N GLU A 79 -16.75 -16.35 -13.39
CA GLU A 79 -15.82 -15.70 -14.31
C GLU A 79 -14.42 -15.69 -13.71
N THR A 80 -13.40 -15.78 -14.57
CA THR A 80 -11.99 -15.85 -14.18
C THR A 80 -11.17 -14.70 -14.75
N ASP A 81 -10.11 -14.34 -14.02
CA ASP A 81 -9.07 -13.41 -14.45
C ASP A 81 -9.64 -12.06 -14.94
N ASP A 82 -9.35 -11.64 -16.17
CA ASP A 82 -9.80 -10.33 -16.67
C ASP A 82 -11.34 -10.18 -16.69
N GLU A 83 -12.10 -11.28 -16.88
CA GLU A 83 -13.57 -11.25 -16.80
C GLU A 83 -14.07 -11.11 -15.35
N ALA A 84 -13.23 -11.49 -14.38
CA ALA A 84 -13.55 -11.44 -12.96
C ALA A 84 -13.26 -10.10 -12.28
N LEU A 85 -12.52 -9.21 -12.95
CA LEU A 85 -12.14 -7.89 -12.43
C LEU A 85 -13.29 -6.87 -12.41
#